data_AF-A0A9X1UAD4-F1
#
_entry.id   AF-A0A9X1UAD4-F1
#
_cell.length_a   1.000
_cell.length_b   1.000
_cell.length_c   1.000
_cell.angle_alpha   90.00
_cell.angle_beta   90.00
_cell.angle_gamma   90.00
#
_symmetry.space_group_name_H-M   'P 1'
#
loop_
_entity.id
_entity.type
_entity.pdbx_description
1 polymer ?
#
loop_
_entity_poly.entity_id
_entity_poly.type
_entity_poly.pdbx_seq_one_letter_code
_entity_poly.pdbx_strand_id
1 'polypeptide(L)'
;MKVDRPFVAELGTNQRSDAIMRAIVSRTRSLGIPLLAEGIETEQQWSWLPKLGCNAAQGYLIGRLKLPHAVLSHMMSGRSRRRKMGLGHSV
;
A
#
# COMPACT_ATOMS: atom_id res chain seq x y z
N MET A 1 11.05 -1.61 8.26
CA MET A 1 9.85 -2.36 8.65
C MET A 1 8.63 -1.62 8.10
N LYS A 2 7.72 -2.33 7.44
CA LYS A 2 6.46 -1.75 6.94
C LYS A 2 5.34 -2.01 7.93
N VAL A 3 4.41 -1.07 8.06
CA VAL A 3 3.13 -1.25 8.74
C VAL A 3 2.04 -1.13 7.70
N ASP A 4 1.32 -2.21 7.49
CA ASP A 4 0.29 -2.28 6.46
C ASP A 4 -0.98 -1.50 6.85
N ARG A 5 -1.72 -1.12 5.81
CA ARG A 5 -2.93 -0.29 5.88
C ARG A 5 -3.94 -0.66 6.97
N PRO A 6 -4.26 -1.94 7.26
CA PRO A 6 -5.27 -2.27 8.27
C PRO A 6 -4.93 -1.72 9.67
N PHE A 7 -3.66 -1.74 10.07
CA PHE A 7 -3.24 -1.19 11.36
C PHE A 7 -3.25 0.34 11.37
N VAL A 8 -2.89 0.94 10.24
CA VAL A 8 -2.87 2.40 10.06
C VAL A 8 -4.29 2.98 10.01
N ALA A 9 -5.23 2.25 9.42
CA ALA A 9 -6.63 2.66 9.29
C ALA A 9 -7.34 2.80 10.64
N GLU A 10 -6.90 2.06 11.66
CA GLU A 10 -7.50 2.04 12.99
C GLU A 10 -6.78 2.94 14.03
N LEU A 11 -5.79 3.72 13.59
CA LEU A 11 -5.05 4.62 14.48
C LEU A 11 -5.96 5.68 15.10
N GLY A 12 -5.95 5.74 16.44
CA GLY A 12 -6.75 6.68 17.21
C GLY A 12 -8.25 6.35 17.30
N THR A 13 -8.69 5.25 16.71
CA THR A 13 -10.08 4.75 16.84
C THR A 13 -10.14 3.43 17.58
N ASN A 14 -9.07 2.62 17.54
CA ASN A 14 -8.98 1.35 18.25
C ASN A 14 -7.76 1.31 19.18
N GLN A 15 -8.00 1.27 20.49
CA GLN A 15 -6.95 1.20 21.51
C GLN A 15 -6.02 -0.02 21.37
N ARG A 16 -6.55 -1.16 20.86
CA ARG A 16 -5.74 -2.36 20.63
C ARG A 16 -4.74 -2.14 19.51
N SER A 17 -5.17 -1.53 18.41
CA SER A 17 -4.32 -1.22 17.25
C SER A 17 -3.26 -0.19 17.63
N ASP A 18 -3.63 0.82 18.43
CA ASP A 18 -2.67 1.76 19.01
C ASP A 18 -1.61 1.07 19.89
N ALA A 19 -2.01 0.10 20.72
CA ALA A 19 -1.09 -0.63 21.59
C ALA A 19 -0.12 -1.52 20.78
N ILE A 20 -0.63 -2.21 19.75
CA ILE A 20 0.19 -3.00 18.82
C ILE A 20 1.19 -2.08 18.10
N MET A 21 0.74 -0.92 17.62
CA MET A 21 1.59 0.04 16.95
C MET A 21 2.70 0.57 17.87
N ARG A 22 2.40 0.90 19.12
CA ARG A 22 3.42 1.29 20.12
C ARG A 22 4.45 0.17 20.36
N ALA A 23 4.02 -1.09 20.43
CA ALA A 23 4.93 -2.21 20.58
C ALA A 23 5.86 -2.40 19.37
N ILE A 24 5.32 -2.28 18.14
CA ILE A 24 6.10 -2.36 16.90
C ILE A 24 7.12 -1.23 16.83
N VAL A 25 6.71 0.01 17.13
CA VAL A 25 7.60 1.18 17.17
C VAL A 25 8.72 0.98 18.17
N SER A 26 8.40 0.57 19.40
CA SER A 26 9.40 0.30 20.44
C SER A 26 10.42 -0.74 19.97
N ARG A 27 9.94 -1.85 19.42
CA ARG A 27 10.81 -2.94 18.93
C ARG A 27 11.70 -2.51 17.78
N THR A 28 11.16 -1.78 16.79
CA THR A 28 11.92 -1.33 15.62
C THR A 28 12.96 -0.28 15.99
N ARG A 29 12.63 0.62 16.91
CA ARG A 29 13.57 1.61 17.45
C ARG A 29 14.75 0.95 18.16
N SER A 30 14.49 -0.05 19.02
CA SER A 30 15.56 -0.80 19.71
C SER A 30 16.49 -1.56 18.76
N LEU A 31 16.02 -1.90 17.56
CA LEU A 31 16.80 -2.57 16.53
C LEU A 31 17.42 -1.60 15.51
N GLY A 32 17.17 -0.29 15.62
CA GLY A 32 17.61 0.70 14.62
C GLY A 32 16.96 0.53 13.24
N ILE A 33 15.79 -0.12 13.18
CA ILE A 33 15.09 -0.39 11.92
C ILE A 33 14.11 0.76 11.63
N PRO A 34 14.21 1.46 10.49
CA PRO A 34 13.25 2.50 10.13
C PRO A 34 11.85 1.92 9.87
N LEU A 35 10.82 2.68 10.23
CA LEU A 35 9.42 2.31 10.05
C LEU A 35 8.78 3.12 8.92
N LEU A 36 8.06 2.42 8.02
CA LEU A 36 7.25 3.01 6.95
C LEU A 36 5.78 2.66 7.19
N ALA A 37 4.91 3.66 7.32
CA ALA A 37 3.46 3.44 7.40
C ALA A 37 2.83 3.42 6.00
N GLU A 38 2.03 2.40 5.70
CA GLU A 38 1.38 2.25 4.39
C GLU A 38 -0.12 2.48 4.46
N GLY A 39 -0.66 3.03 3.39
CA GLY A 39 -2.10 3.26 3.24
C GLY A 39 -2.62 4.49 3.98
N ILE A 40 -1.82 5.57 4.06
CA ILE A 40 -2.31 6.87 4.54
C ILE A 40 -3.32 7.45 3.54
N GLU A 41 -4.57 7.56 3.97
CA GLU A 41 -5.70 8.04 3.18
C GLU A 41 -6.29 9.35 3.75
N THR A 42 -6.07 9.66 5.03
CA THR A 42 -6.66 10.83 5.71
C THR A 42 -5.63 11.66 6.49
N GLU A 43 -5.90 12.97 6.66
CA GLU A 43 -5.05 13.86 7.47
C GLU A 43 -4.99 13.42 8.94
N GLN A 44 -6.07 12.83 9.45
CA GLN A 44 -6.09 12.26 10.80
C GLN A 44 -5.00 11.18 10.92
N GLN A 45 -4.94 10.22 9.99
CA GLN A 45 -3.90 9.18 9.99
C GLN A 45 -2.49 9.78 9.89
N TRP A 46 -2.31 10.81 9.04
CA TRP A 46 -1.03 11.52 8.91
C TRP A 46 -0.59 12.16 10.24
N SER A 47 -1.50 12.81 10.96
CA SER A 47 -1.21 13.47 12.24
C SER A 47 -0.79 12.50 13.36
N TRP A 48 -1.06 11.20 13.20
CA TRP A 48 -0.66 10.15 14.15
C TRP A 48 0.78 9.69 13.96
N LEU A 49 1.34 9.79 12.75
CA LEU A 49 2.67 9.26 12.45
C LEU A 49 3.79 9.84 13.33
N PRO A 50 3.86 11.17 13.58
CA PRO A 50 4.86 11.74 14.47
C PRO A 50 4.72 11.26 15.92
N LYS A 51 3.49 11.04 16.39
CA LYS A 51 3.20 10.53 17.75
C LYS A 51 3.70 9.10 17.94
N LEU A 52 3.77 8.35 16.85
CA LEU A 52 4.30 6.99 16.80
C LEU A 52 5.79 6.94 16.47
N GLY A 53 6.47 8.08 16.28
CA GLY A 53 7.87 8.11 15.83
C GLY A 53 8.07 7.48 14.45
N CYS A 54 7.04 7.52 13.60
CA CYS A 54 7.09 7.07 12.22
C CYS A 54 7.33 8.28 11.32
N ASN A 55 8.46 8.30 10.62
CA ASN A 55 8.92 9.46 9.84
C ASN A 55 8.83 9.23 8.32
N ALA A 56 8.36 8.07 7.90
CA ALA A 56 8.16 7.73 6.50
C ALA A 56 6.76 7.16 6.29
N ALA A 57 6.10 7.55 5.20
CA ALA A 57 4.78 7.03 4.86
C ALA A 57 4.54 6.91 3.36
N GLN A 58 3.64 6.00 3.01
CA GLN A 58 3.07 5.83 1.68
C GLN A 58 1.56 5.81 1.80
N GLY A 59 0.86 6.48 0.90
CA GLY A 59 -0.59 6.46 0.91
C GLY A 59 -1.21 7.35 -0.14
N TYR A 60 -2.50 7.14 -0.38
CA TYR A 60 -3.30 7.90 -1.33
C TYR A 60 -3.27 9.41 -1.05
N LEU A 61 -3.24 9.80 0.23
CA LEU A 61 -3.14 11.20 0.66
C LEU A 61 -1.85 11.87 0.14
N ILE A 62 -0.76 11.10 0.03
CA ILE A 62 0.56 11.57 -0.39
C ILE A 62 0.67 11.55 -1.92
N GLY A 63 0.14 10.50 -2.55
CA GLY A 63 0.15 10.36 -3.99
C GLY A 63 -0.48 9.05 -4.46
N ARG A 64 -1.17 9.10 -5.59
CA ARG A 64 -1.70 7.91 -6.27
C ARG A 64 -0.59 7.17 -7.01
N LEU A 65 -0.65 5.84 -7.00
CA LEU A 65 0.21 4.99 -7.84
C LEU A 65 -0.05 5.32 -9.32
N LYS A 66 1.00 5.73 -10.04
CA LYS A 66 0.95 5.97 -11.48
C LYS A 66 1.71 4.86 -12.18
N LEU A 67 1.09 4.24 -13.18
CA LEU A 67 1.81 3.33 -14.07
C LEU A 67 2.84 4.14 -14.86
N PRO A 68 4.07 3.61 -15.04
CA PRO A 68 5.03 4.22 -15.96
C PRO A 68 4.42 4.35 -17.35
N HIS A 69 4.67 5.47 -18.03
CA HIS A 69 4.07 5.78 -19.33
C HIS A 69 4.27 4.65 -20.36
N ALA A 70 5.46 4.04 -20.40
CA ALA A 70 5.76 2.93 -21.30
C ALA A 70 4.86 1.69 -21.09
N VAL A 71 4.45 1.42 -19.84
CA VAL A 71 3.55 0.32 -19.49
C VAL A 71 2.12 0.63 -19.93
N LEU A 72 1.67 1.88 -19.75
CA LEU A 72 0.35 2.32 -20.23
C LEU A 72 0.22 2.13 -21.75
N SER A 73 1.23 2.53 -22.51
CA SER A 73 1.22 2.40 -23.98
C SER A 73 1.12 0.93 -24.44
N HIS A 74 1.84 0.02 -23.80
CA HIS A 74 1.78 -1.42 -24.11
C HIS A 74 0.46 -2.09 -23.69
N MET A 75 -0.13 -1.65 -22.56
CA MET A 75 -1.42 -2.17 -22.10
C MET A 75 -2.59 -1.68 -22.97
N MET A 76 -2.51 -0.44 -23.48
CA MET A 76 -3.55 0.10 -24.38
C MET A 76 -3.48 -0.48 -25.80
N SER A 77 -2.31 -0.96 -26.25
CA SER A 77 -2.18 -1.63 -27.56
C SER A 77 -2.64 -3.10 -27.57
N GLY A 78 -3.07 -3.66 -26.43
CA GLY A 78 -3.28 -5.11 -26.24
C GLY A 78 -4.70 -5.66 -26.37
N ARG A 79 -5.70 -4.89 -26.84
CA ARG A 79 -7.08 -5.40 -27.03
C ARG A 79 -7.34 -6.00 -28.42
N SER A 80 -6.63 -7.06 -28.82
CA SER A 80 -7.17 -8.02 -29.80
C SER A 80 -6.30 -9.27 -29.94
N ARG A 81 -6.47 -10.25 -29.04
CA ARG A 81 -6.20 -11.65 -29.37
C ARG A 81 -7.37 -12.50 -28.87
N ARG A 82 -8.51 -12.40 -29.55
CA ARG A 82 -9.51 -13.49 -29.56
C ARG A 82 -8.81 -14.71 -30.16
N ARG A 83 -8.48 -15.72 -29.34
CA ARG A 83 -8.13 -17.06 -29.84
C ARG A 83 -9.34 -17.55 -30.64
N LYS A 84 -9.27 -17.56 -31.97
CA LYS A 84 -10.17 -18.38 -32.79
C LYS A 84 -9.85 -19.84 -32.45
N MET A 85 -10.71 -20.48 -31.68
CA MET A 85 -10.80 -21.94 -31.63
C MET A 85 -11.27 -22.38 -33.03
N GLY A 86 -10.38 -23.01 -33.79
CA GLY A 86 -10.71 -23.56 -35.10
C GLY A 86 -11.63 -24.77 -34.94
N LEU A 87 -12.87 -24.66 -35.43
CA LEU A 87 -13.66 -25.81 -35.84
C LEU A 87 -13.23 -26.24 -37.24
N GLY A 88 -13.15 -27.55 -37.45
CA GLY A 88 -13.27 -28.19 -38.76
C GLY A 88 -12.02 -28.96 -39.17
N HIS A 89 -12.11 -30.29 -39.18
CA HIS A 89 -11.93 -31.09 -40.39
C HIS A 89 -12.56 -32.47 -40.16
N SER A 90 -13.72 -32.68 -40.80
CA SER A 90 -14.22 -34.02 -41.14
C SER A 90 -13.30 -34.61 -42.20
N VAL A 91 -12.82 -35.83 -41.98
CA VAL A 91 -12.66 -36.86 -43.02
C VAL A 91 -13.06 -38.19 -42.38
#